data_AF-A0A081S3Z0-F1
#
_entry.id   AF-A0A081S3Z0-F1
#
_cell.length_a   1.000
_cell.length_b   1.000
_cell.length_c   1.000
_cell.angle_alpha   90.00
_cell.angle_beta   90.00
_cell.angle_gamma   90.00
#
_symmetry.space_group_name_H-M   'P 1'
#
loop_
_entity.id
_entity.type
_entity.pdbx_description
1 polymer ?
#
loop_
_entity_poly.entity_id
_entity_poly.type
_entity_poly.pdbx_seq_one_letter_code
_entity_poly.pdbx_strand_id
1 'polypeptide(L)'
;RTKIISFTNGFHGVTLGSVAATGNKHHRGGAGISLNDVMFMPFDGYMGKKLDTIDYLRRLLEDNSSGIDLPAAVILETVQGEGGINIASSKWLQSLQELCREFGILIIVDDIQVGCGRTGTFFSFEGMGITPDLIVLSKSLSGFGLPFSLLLLKPELDKWKPGEHNGTFRGNNLAFVTAKTAIEQYWTTDELEKQIILNSKILQTRLEEISAEFPSSDIQVRGKGMIYGIDCILGDFASEIRQKCFENGLILETCGADDQVVKLLPPLNISEDDLMMGLDILETSIKQVISESDFDKLLEAEVIQK
;
A
#
# COMPACT_ATOMS: atom_id res chain seq x y z
N ARG A 1 -23.56 2.56 -14.23
CA ARG A 1 -22.98 3.19 -13.02
C ARG A 1 -21.60 3.71 -13.42
N THR A 2 -21.20 4.90 -12.97
CA THR A 2 -19.91 5.52 -13.36
C THR A 2 -19.00 5.83 -12.17
N LYS A 3 -19.57 6.07 -10.98
CA LYS A 3 -18.79 6.40 -9.78
C LYS A 3 -17.93 5.22 -9.30
N ILE A 4 -16.74 5.53 -8.82
CA ILE A 4 -15.83 4.61 -8.14
C ILE A 4 -15.64 5.08 -6.71
N ILE A 5 -15.72 4.17 -5.74
CA ILE A 5 -15.25 4.44 -4.38
C ILE A 5 -13.76 4.15 -4.32
N SER A 6 -12.98 5.10 -3.83
CA SER A 6 -11.61 4.85 -3.35
C SER A 6 -11.52 5.17 -1.85
N PHE A 7 -10.40 4.82 -1.22
CA PHE A 7 -10.24 4.94 0.22
C PHE A 7 -9.22 6.02 0.59
N THR A 8 -9.42 6.63 1.75
CA THR A 8 -8.46 7.57 2.37
C THR A 8 -7.05 7.00 2.34
N ASN A 9 -6.04 7.84 2.07
CA ASN A 9 -4.62 7.47 1.94
C ASN A 9 -4.26 6.54 0.76
N GLY A 10 -5.21 6.12 -0.08
CA GLY A 10 -4.90 5.26 -1.23
C GLY A 10 -4.06 5.95 -2.30
N PHE A 11 -3.23 5.18 -3.00
CA PHE A 11 -2.45 5.63 -4.16
C PHE A 11 -2.66 4.68 -5.34
N HIS A 12 -3.29 5.18 -6.41
CA HIS A 12 -3.65 4.37 -7.58
C HIS A 12 -2.95 4.84 -8.86
N GLY A 13 -2.09 5.86 -8.77
CA GLY A 13 -1.33 6.43 -9.87
C GLY A 13 -1.61 7.91 -10.12
N VAL A 14 -1.02 8.41 -11.21
CA VAL A 14 -0.94 9.85 -11.55
C VAL A 14 -1.45 10.19 -12.96
N THR A 15 -2.11 9.25 -13.66
CA THR A 15 -2.90 9.57 -14.85
C THR A 15 -4.26 10.15 -14.44
N LEU A 16 -4.95 10.92 -15.28
CA LEU A 16 -6.17 11.64 -14.87
C LEU A 16 -7.23 10.76 -14.17
N GLY A 17 -7.45 9.53 -14.66
CA GLY A 17 -8.38 8.60 -14.01
C GLY A 17 -7.85 8.01 -12.69
N SER A 18 -6.58 7.64 -12.65
CA SER A 18 -5.98 7.07 -11.44
C SER A 18 -5.74 8.10 -10.34
N VAL A 19 -5.32 9.31 -10.70
CA VAL A 19 -5.11 10.41 -9.75
C VAL A 19 -6.43 10.90 -9.14
N ALA A 20 -7.55 10.74 -9.86
CA ALA A 20 -8.88 10.96 -9.28
C ALA A 20 -9.16 10.01 -8.12
N ALA A 21 -8.63 8.78 -8.18
CA ALA A 21 -8.70 7.76 -7.14
C ALA A 21 -7.58 7.86 -6.09
N THR A 22 -6.46 8.52 -6.37
CA THR A 22 -5.42 8.78 -5.37
C THR A 22 -5.93 9.78 -4.30
N GLY A 23 -5.75 9.45 -3.03
CA GLY A 23 -6.23 10.22 -1.89
C GLY A 23 -5.33 11.40 -1.49
N ASN A 24 -4.03 11.32 -1.76
CA ASN A 24 -3.08 12.35 -1.37
C ASN A 24 -3.29 13.67 -2.15
N LYS A 25 -3.38 14.79 -1.42
CA LYS A 25 -3.66 16.13 -1.97
C LYS A 25 -2.56 16.63 -2.91
N HIS A 26 -1.29 16.35 -2.63
CA HIS A 26 -0.16 16.77 -3.46
C HIS A 26 -0.29 16.22 -4.87
N HIS A 27 -0.50 14.90 -5.03
CA HIS A 27 -0.66 14.28 -6.34
C HIS A 27 -1.92 14.75 -7.08
N ARG A 28 -3.05 14.87 -6.37
CA ARG A 28 -4.30 15.40 -6.94
C ARG A 28 -4.13 16.84 -7.46
N GLY A 29 -3.35 17.66 -6.77
CA GLY A 29 -3.04 19.03 -7.16
C GLY A 29 -2.32 19.13 -8.50
N GLY A 30 -1.56 18.10 -8.88
CA GLY A 30 -0.86 18.02 -10.17
C GLY A 30 -1.78 17.84 -11.38
N ALA A 31 -3.05 17.48 -11.20
CA ALA A 31 -3.97 17.23 -12.32
C ALA A 31 -4.34 18.50 -13.10
N GLY A 32 -4.36 19.67 -12.44
CA GLY A 32 -4.71 20.95 -13.06
C GLY A 32 -6.17 21.06 -13.56
N ILE A 33 -7.00 20.04 -13.35
CA ILE A 33 -8.42 19.98 -13.73
C ILE A 33 -9.24 19.32 -12.62
N SER A 34 -10.56 19.47 -12.70
CA SER A 34 -11.48 18.80 -11.78
C SER A 34 -11.41 17.28 -11.95
N LEU A 35 -11.24 16.58 -10.84
CA LEU A 35 -11.24 15.12 -10.76
C LEU A 35 -12.65 14.66 -10.38
N ASN A 36 -13.36 14.06 -11.33
CA ASN A 36 -14.75 13.65 -11.19
C ASN A 36 -14.88 12.12 -11.08
N ASP A 37 -16.09 11.66 -10.81
CA ASP A 37 -16.49 10.24 -10.80
C ASP A 37 -15.78 9.33 -9.79
N VAL A 38 -15.13 9.95 -8.80
CA VAL A 38 -14.60 9.25 -7.63
C VAL A 38 -15.16 9.87 -6.35
N MET A 39 -15.47 9.02 -5.39
CA MET A 39 -15.86 9.37 -4.03
C MET A 39 -14.94 8.65 -3.04
N PHE A 40 -14.61 9.31 -1.93
CA PHE A 40 -13.69 8.77 -0.93
C PHE A 40 -14.44 8.27 0.30
N MET A 41 -14.03 7.10 0.77
CA MET A 41 -14.49 6.49 2.01
C MET A 41 -13.31 6.24 2.96
N PRO A 42 -13.55 6.24 4.28
CA PRO A 42 -12.49 5.94 5.23
C PRO A 42 -12.04 4.48 5.11
N PHE A 43 -10.73 4.26 4.99
CA PHE A 43 -10.09 2.93 4.97
C PHE A 43 -10.26 2.22 6.32
N ASP A 44 -9.90 0.92 6.39
CA ASP A 44 -9.88 0.18 7.66
C ASP A 44 -9.05 0.92 8.73
N GLY A 45 -9.62 1.06 9.92
CA GLY A 45 -9.00 1.74 11.06
C GLY A 45 -8.84 3.27 10.94
N TYR A 46 -9.19 3.89 9.80
CA TYR A 46 -8.98 5.33 9.59
C TYR A 46 -9.74 6.21 10.61
N MET A 47 -10.94 5.80 11.02
CA MET A 47 -11.74 6.48 12.04
C MET A 47 -11.44 6.01 13.48
N GLY A 48 -10.32 5.31 13.66
CA GLY A 48 -9.93 4.66 14.92
C GLY A 48 -10.59 3.30 15.12
N LYS A 49 -10.07 2.54 16.10
CA LYS A 49 -10.43 1.12 16.34
C LYS A 49 -11.87 0.87 16.78
N LYS A 50 -12.62 1.91 17.15
CA LYS A 50 -13.98 1.79 17.69
C LYS A 50 -15.08 1.88 16.62
N LEU A 51 -14.76 2.42 15.45
CA LEU A 51 -15.72 2.64 14.38
C LEU A 51 -15.38 1.74 13.20
N ASP A 52 -16.33 0.89 12.81
CA ASP A 52 -16.22 0.11 11.60
C ASP A 52 -16.60 1.00 10.40
N THR A 53 -15.65 1.19 9.48
CA THR A 53 -15.87 2.04 8.31
C THR A 53 -16.77 1.38 7.27
N ILE A 54 -16.98 0.06 7.35
CA ILE A 54 -17.98 -0.64 6.53
C ILE A 54 -19.40 -0.29 6.97
N ASP A 55 -19.65 -0.15 8.28
CA ASP A 55 -20.96 0.29 8.78
C ASP A 55 -21.30 1.70 8.30
N TYR A 56 -20.31 2.59 8.29
CA TYR A 56 -20.46 3.94 7.73
C TYR A 56 -20.82 3.89 6.24
N LEU A 57 -20.07 3.12 5.44
CA LEU A 57 -20.36 2.96 4.01
C LEU A 57 -21.74 2.36 3.77
N ARG A 58 -22.13 1.33 4.52
CA ARG A 58 -23.45 0.70 4.44
C ARG A 58 -24.56 1.73 4.64
N ARG A 59 -24.46 2.59 5.66
CA ARG A 59 -25.49 3.63 5.88
C ARG A 59 -25.62 4.61 4.73
N LEU A 60 -24.51 4.96 4.08
CA LEU A 60 -24.57 5.83 2.90
C LEU A 60 -25.19 5.13 1.68
N LEU A 61 -25.01 3.82 1.53
CA LEU A 61 -25.58 3.05 0.43
C LEU A 61 -27.06 2.69 0.65
N GLU A 62 -27.49 2.51 1.90
CA GLU A 62 -28.89 2.20 2.25
C GLU A 62 -29.81 3.44 2.26
N ASP A 63 -29.26 4.62 2.56
CA ASP A 63 -30.02 5.86 2.63
C ASP A 63 -30.14 6.54 1.26
N ASN A 64 -31.36 6.55 0.71
CA ASN A 64 -31.68 7.22 -0.56
C ASN A 64 -31.50 8.75 -0.53
N SER A 65 -31.30 9.35 0.65
CA SER A 65 -31.02 10.77 0.84
C SER A 65 -29.60 11.05 1.34
N SER A 66 -28.68 10.07 1.26
CA SER A 66 -27.28 10.23 1.66
C SER A 66 -26.48 11.19 0.76
N GLY A 67 -26.99 11.46 -0.45
CA GLY A 67 -26.28 12.23 -1.48
C GLY A 67 -25.20 11.44 -2.21
N ILE A 68 -25.13 10.12 -1.99
CA ILE A 68 -24.18 9.22 -2.65
C ILE A 68 -24.88 8.37 -3.72
N ASP A 69 -24.37 8.42 -4.95
CA ASP A 69 -24.81 7.52 -6.01
C ASP A 69 -24.30 6.10 -5.75
N LEU A 70 -25.11 5.10 -6.12
CA LEU A 70 -24.67 3.70 -6.11
C LEU A 70 -23.48 3.50 -7.07
N PRO A 71 -22.27 3.14 -6.58
CA PRO A 71 -21.07 3.10 -7.40
C PRO A 71 -21.02 1.86 -8.30
N ALA A 72 -20.18 1.93 -9.33
CA ALA A 72 -19.85 0.81 -10.19
C ALA A 72 -18.88 -0.17 -9.50
N ALA A 73 -17.89 0.37 -8.79
CA ALA A 73 -16.87 -0.41 -8.12
C ALA A 73 -16.29 0.31 -6.90
N VAL A 74 -15.60 -0.44 -6.05
CA VAL A 74 -14.63 0.05 -5.08
C VAL A 74 -13.23 -0.32 -5.57
N ILE A 75 -12.23 0.55 -5.35
CA ILE A 75 -10.82 0.26 -5.56
C ILE A 75 -10.05 0.44 -4.25
N LEU A 76 -9.22 -0.54 -3.90
CA LEU A 76 -8.43 -0.51 -2.67
C LEU A 76 -7.08 -1.23 -2.83
N GLU A 77 -6.14 -0.88 -1.96
CA GLU A 77 -4.95 -1.67 -1.67
C GLU A 77 -5.22 -2.51 -0.40
N THR A 78 -4.76 -3.75 -0.33
CA THR A 78 -4.87 -4.55 0.92
C THR A 78 -3.90 -4.05 2.00
N VAL A 79 -2.78 -3.50 1.57
CA VAL A 79 -1.82 -2.75 2.38
C VAL A 79 -1.49 -1.48 1.59
N GLN A 80 -1.86 -0.32 2.12
CA GLN A 80 -1.61 0.95 1.46
C GLN A 80 -0.12 1.28 1.51
N GLY A 81 0.58 1.26 0.38
CA GLY A 81 2.03 1.48 0.36
C GLY A 81 2.37 2.94 0.64
N GLU A 82 2.09 3.81 -0.32
CA GLU A 82 2.33 5.26 -0.19
C GLU A 82 1.43 5.91 0.87
N GLY A 83 0.28 5.30 1.17
CA GLY A 83 -0.63 5.75 2.21
C GLY A 83 -0.10 5.63 3.65
N GLY A 84 1.09 5.06 3.82
CA GLY A 84 1.74 4.95 5.12
C GLY A 84 1.85 3.53 5.64
N ILE A 85 1.70 2.47 4.85
CA ILE A 85 1.71 1.07 5.32
C ILE A 85 0.49 0.73 6.20
N ASN A 86 -0.69 1.23 5.84
CA ASN A 86 -1.94 0.86 6.52
C ASN A 86 -2.41 -0.51 6.04
N ILE A 87 -2.65 -1.44 6.96
CA ILE A 87 -3.00 -2.84 6.63
C ILE A 87 -4.49 -3.04 6.85
N ALA A 88 -5.21 -3.43 5.79
CA ALA A 88 -6.59 -3.86 5.93
C ALA A 88 -6.66 -5.20 6.65
N SER A 89 -7.54 -5.31 7.64
CA SER A 89 -7.85 -6.56 8.30
C SER A 89 -8.66 -7.48 7.37
N SER A 90 -8.43 -8.79 7.47
CA SER A 90 -9.21 -9.79 6.72
C SER A 90 -10.71 -9.65 6.98
N LYS A 91 -11.09 -9.32 8.23
CA LYS A 91 -12.49 -9.10 8.61
C LYS A 91 -13.09 -7.93 7.82
N TRP A 92 -12.41 -6.78 7.80
CA TRP A 92 -12.88 -5.60 7.07
C TRP A 92 -13.03 -5.87 5.58
N LEU A 93 -12.06 -6.57 4.96
CA LEU A 93 -12.12 -6.96 3.56
C LEU A 93 -13.28 -7.90 3.25
N GLN A 94 -13.54 -8.89 4.12
CA GLN A 94 -14.69 -9.79 3.97
C GLN A 94 -16.01 -9.03 4.08
N SER A 95 -16.16 -8.15 5.07
CA SER A 95 -17.35 -7.32 5.24
C SER A 95 -17.56 -6.35 4.07
N LEU A 96 -16.47 -5.76 3.54
CA LEU A 96 -16.53 -4.95 2.32
C LEU A 96 -17.02 -5.78 1.14
N GLN A 97 -16.54 -7.02 0.98
CA GLN A 97 -16.95 -7.88 -0.11
C GLN A 97 -18.42 -8.30 -0.02
N GLU A 98 -18.89 -8.62 1.18
CA GLU A 98 -20.30 -8.94 1.43
C GLU A 98 -21.19 -7.74 1.07
N LEU A 99 -20.83 -6.54 1.52
CA LEU A 99 -21.54 -5.31 1.19
C LEU A 99 -21.54 -5.05 -0.32
N CYS A 100 -20.38 -5.17 -0.97
CA CYS A 100 -20.27 -4.97 -2.42
C CYS A 100 -21.16 -5.95 -3.19
N ARG A 101 -21.21 -7.22 -2.78
CA ARG A 101 -22.10 -8.24 -3.40
C ARG A 101 -23.58 -7.89 -3.22
N GLU A 102 -23.99 -7.45 -2.04
CA GLU A 102 -25.38 -7.05 -1.75
C GLU A 102 -25.86 -5.93 -2.69
N PHE A 103 -25.00 -4.96 -2.95
CA PHE A 103 -25.30 -3.78 -3.76
C PHE A 103 -24.90 -3.92 -5.25
N GLY A 104 -24.32 -5.06 -5.64
CA GLY A 104 -23.82 -5.32 -6.99
C GLY A 104 -22.68 -4.38 -7.40
N ILE A 105 -21.84 -3.98 -6.46
CA ILE A 105 -20.64 -3.15 -6.64
C ILE A 105 -19.45 -4.09 -6.87
N LEU A 106 -18.61 -3.79 -7.87
CA LEU A 106 -17.41 -4.59 -8.14
C LEU A 106 -16.27 -4.25 -7.17
N ILE A 107 -15.40 -5.22 -6.90
CA ILE A 107 -14.19 -5.01 -6.10
C ILE A 107 -12.96 -5.06 -7.00
N ILE A 108 -12.19 -3.97 -6.97
CA ILE A 108 -10.89 -3.85 -7.61
C ILE A 108 -9.84 -3.86 -6.51
N VAL A 109 -8.95 -4.86 -6.53
CA VAL A 109 -7.74 -4.82 -5.71
C VAL A 109 -6.59 -4.26 -6.54
N ASP A 110 -6.07 -3.12 -6.11
CA ASP A 110 -4.81 -2.58 -6.59
C ASP A 110 -3.67 -3.30 -5.87
N ASP A 111 -3.09 -4.29 -6.57
CA ASP A 111 -2.01 -5.12 -6.05
C ASP A 111 -0.66 -4.72 -6.66
N ILE A 112 -0.56 -3.50 -7.22
CA ILE A 112 0.63 -3.02 -7.92
C ILE A 112 1.86 -3.04 -7.00
N GLN A 113 1.73 -2.57 -5.74
CA GLN A 113 2.85 -2.47 -4.81
C GLN A 113 3.02 -3.69 -3.92
N VAL A 114 1.90 -4.28 -3.52
CA VAL A 114 1.85 -5.27 -2.43
C VAL A 114 1.59 -6.70 -2.91
N GLY A 115 1.36 -6.88 -4.21
CA GLY A 115 1.37 -8.19 -4.85
C GLY A 115 2.78 -8.68 -5.18
N CYS A 116 2.83 -9.74 -5.99
CA CYS A 116 4.04 -10.46 -6.37
C CYS A 116 4.95 -10.79 -5.19
N GLY A 117 4.38 -11.28 -4.08
CA GLY A 117 5.14 -11.72 -2.91
C GLY A 117 5.40 -10.69 -1.84
N ARG A 118 5.12 -9.40 -2.09
CA ARG A 118 5.49 -8.34 -1.14
C ARG A 118 4.88 -8.56 0.25
N THR A 119 3.69 -9.15 0.36
CA THR A 119 3.06 -9.45 1.66
C THR A 119 3.16 -10.92 2.10
N GLY A 120 3.98 -11.74 1.44
CA GLY A 120 4.17 -13.16 1.78
C GLY A 120 3.79 -14.15 0.67
N THR A 121 2.70 -13.85 -0.04
CA THR A 121 2.08 -14.69 -1.08
C THR A 121 2.04 -13.95 -2.42
N PHE A 122 1.74 -14.64 -3.53
CA PHE A 122 1.72 -14.00 -4.85
C PHE A 122 0.75 -12.82 -4.90
N PHE A 123 -0.52 -13.03 -4.56
CA PHE A 123 -1.46 -11.93 -4.37
C PHE A 123 -1.56 -11.55 -2.90
N SER A 124 -1.72 -10.26 -2.61
CA SER A 124 -1.72 -9.77 -1.24
C SER A 124 -2.95 -10.16 -0.40
N PHE A 125 -4.04 -10.52 -1.08
CA PHE A 125 -5.31 -10.94 -0.51
C PHE A 125 -5.44 -12.46 -0.31
N GLU A 126 -4.43 -13.25 -0.67
CA GLU A 126 -4.44 -14.69 -0.40
C GLU A 126 -4.56 -14.96 1.11
N GLY A 127 -5.39 -15.93 1.47
CA GLY A 127 -5.71 -16.23 2.87
C GLY A 127 -6.59 -15.20 3.57
N MET A 128 -6.98 -14.08 2.94
CA MET A 128 -7.86 -13.07 3.54
C MET A 128 -9.35 -13.36 3.35
N GLY A 129 -9.72 -14.39 2.57
CA GLY A 129 -11.12 -14.81 2.40
C GLY A 129 -11.93 -13.98 1.39
N ILE A 130 -11.25 -13.17 0.56
CA ILE A 130 -11.89 -12.40 -0.51
C ILE A 130 -11.55 -12.95 -1.91
N THR A 131 -12.37 -12.59 -2.90
CA THR A 131 -12.19 -12.93 -4.32
C THR A 131 -12.56 -11.70 -5.15
N PRO A 132 -11.59 -10.81 -5.44
CA PRO A 132 -11.81 -9.59 -6.19
C PRO A 132 -12.41 -9.85 -7.57
N ASP A 133 -13.13 -8.86 -8.12
CA ASP A 133 -13.67 -8.90 -9.48
C ASP A 133 -12.63 -8.49 -10.51
N LEU A 134 -11.75 -7.56 -10.13
CA LEU A 134 -10.60 -7.13 -10.90
C LEU A 134 -9.36 -7.02 -10.01
N ILE A 135 -8.19 -7.25 -10.60
CA ILE A 135 -6.89 -7.13 -9.93
C ILE A 135 -5.96 -6.33 -10.84
N VAL A 136 -5.36 -5.28 -10.28
CA VAL A 136 -4.36 -4.45 -10.98
C VAL A 136 -2.97 -4.88 -10.56
N LEU A 137 -2.09 -5.16 -11.51
CA LEU A 137 -0.70 -5.58 -11.27
C LEU A 137 0.26 -4.72 -12.09
N SER A 138 1.43 -4.41 -11.53
CA SER A 138 2.55 -3.77 -12.24
C SER A 138 3.84 -3.94 -11.42
N LYS A 139 4.75 -2.95 -11.40
CA LYS A 139 6.01 -2.94 -10.62
C LYS A 139 6.78 -4.28 -10.73
N SER A 140 6.78 -5.06 -9.66
CA SER A 140 7.50 -6.34 -9.54
C SER A 140 7.04 -7.42 -10.51
N LEU A 141 5.85 -7.27 -11.12
CA LEU A 141 5.29 -8.25 -12.06
C LEU A 141 6.23 -8.57 -13.22
N SER A 142 6.97 -7.58 -13.71
CA SER A 142 7.93 -7.78 -14.80
C SER A 142 9.18 -8.58 -14.38
N GLY A 143 9.40 -8.79 -13.08
CA GLY A 143 10.59 -9.41 -12.50
C GLY A 143 11.87 -8.57 -12.56
N PHE A 144 11.99 -7.69 -13.55
CA PHE A 144 13.23 -6.96 -13.86
C PHE A 144 13.03 -5.43 -14.02
N GLY A 145 11.89 -4.90 -13.58
CA GLY A 145 11.58 -3.47 -13.65
C GLY A 145 11.20 -2.95 -15.04
N LEU A 146 10.93 -3.84 -16.01
CA LEU A 146 10.47 -3.43 -17.34
C LEU A 146 9.01 -2.93 -17.29
N PRO A 147 8.64 -1.91 -18.08
CA PRO A 147 7.26 -1.39 -18.10
C PRO A 147 6.26 -2.50 -18.48
N PHE A 148 5.48 -2.90 -17.48
CA PHE A 148 4.47 -3.94 -17.61
C PHE A 148 3.37 -3.73 -16.57
N SER A 149 2.12 -3.78 -17.02
CA SER A 149 0.96 -3.74 -16.17
C SER A 149 -0.11 -4.68 -16.72
N LEU A 150 -0.86 -5.32 -15.84
CA LEU A 150 -1.99 -6.17 -16.18
C LEU A 150 -3.22 -5.73 -15.41
N LEU A 151 -4.37 -5.80 -16.07
CA LEU A 151 -5.68 -5.83 -15.44
C LEU A 151 -6.22 -7.24 -15.60
N LEU A 152 -6.30 -7.99 -14.51
CA LEU A 152 -7.03 -9.25 -14.47
C LEU A 152 -8.48 -8.92 -14.18
N LEU A 153 -9.41 -9.54 -14.90
CA LEU A 153 -10.85 -9.41 -14.68
C LEU A 153 -11.51 -10.78 -14.76
N LYS A 154 -12.60 -10.96 -13.99
CA LYS A 154 -13.42 -12.16 -14.12
C LYS A 154 -13.97 -12.30 -15.56
N PRO A 155 -14.03 -13.51 -16.13
CA PRO A 155 -14.45 -13.71 -17.53
C PRO A 155 -15.81 -13.09 -17.87
N GLU A 156 -16.77 -13.12 -16.95
CA GLU A 156 -18.09 -12.54 -17.13
C GLU A 156 -18.11 -11.01 -17.26
N LEU A 157 -17.01 -10.34 -16.91
CA LEU A 157 -16.83 -8.89 -17.07
C LEU A 157 -16.19 -8.51 -18.41
N ASP A 158 -15.66 -9.48 -19.16
CA ASP A 158 -15.06 -9.24 -20.47
C ASP A 158 -16.15 -9.07 -21.56
N LYS A 159 -16.79 -7.89 -21.53
CA LYS A 159 -17.86 -7.48 -22.46
C LYS A 159 -17.42 -6.39 -23.44
N TRP A 160 -16.11 -6.15 -23.54
CA TRP A 160 -15.52 -5.05 -24.30
C TRP A 160 -15.61 -5.34 -25.80
N LYS A 161 -15.75 -4.29 -26.61
CA LYS A 161 -15.67 -4.41 -28.06
C LYS A 161 -14.21 -4.53 -28.51
N PRO A 162 -13.93 -5.18 -29.66
CA PRO A 162 -12.59 -5.23 -30.22
C PRO A 162 -11.96 -3.83 -30.34
N GLY A 163 -10.79 -3.64 -29.72
CA GLY A 163 -10.03 -2.39 -29.79
C GLY A 163 -10.57 -1.22 -28.95
N GLU A 164 -11.62 -1.41 -28.13
CA GLU A 164 -12.22 -0.37 -27.29
C GLU A 164 -11.24 0.24 -26.28
N HIS A 165 -10.31 -0.58 -25.78
CA HIS A 165 -9.18 -0.13 -24.98
C HIS A 165 -7.88 -0.62 -25.61
N ASN A 166 -7.15 0.28 -26.26
CA ASN A 166 -5.94 -0.03 -27.02
C ASN A 166 -4.71 0.76 -26.52
N GLY A 167 -3.54 0.46 -27.06
CA GLY A 167 -2.30 1.20 -26.81
C GLY A 167 -1.13 0.58 -27.55
N THR A 168 -0.31 1.41 -28.19
CA THR A 168 0.77 0.99 -29.10
C THR A 168 1.79 0.04 -28.46
N PHE A 169 2.09 0.25 -27.18
CA PHE A 169 3.12 -0.51 -26.46
C PHE A 169 2.55 -1.64 -25.58
N ARG A 170 1.26 -1.95 -25.69
CA ARG A 170 0.69 -3.14 -25.04
C ARG A 170 1.29 -4.40 -25.69
N GLY A 171 1.66 -5.38 -24.88
CA GLY A 171 2.42 -6.53 -25.40
C GLY A 171 3.93 -6.27 -25.45
N ASN A 172 4.52 -5.55 -24.48
CA ASN A 172 5.97 -5.38 -24.39
C ASN A 172 6.67 -6.75 -24.21
N ASN A 173 7.06 -7.38 -25.32
CA ASN A 173 7.57 -8.75 -25.35
C ASN A 173 8.73 -8.98 -24.38
N LEU A 174 9.64 -8.02 -24.22
CA LEU A 174 10.75 -8.15 -23.27
C LEU A 174 10.25 -8.30 -21.84
N ALA A 175 9.25 -7.51 -21.45
CA ALA A 175 8.66 -7.60 -20.13
C ALA A 175 7.85 -8.90 -19.93
N PHE A 176 7.21 -9.42 -20.97
CA PHE A 176 6.55 -10.74 -20.91
C PHE A 176 7.58 -11.87 -20.71
N VAL A 177 8.74 -11.81 -21.37
CA VAL A 177 9.80 -12.81 -21.21
C VAL A 177 10.33 -12.78 -19.78
N THR A 178 10.70 -11.61 -19.25
CA THR A 178 11.21 -11.51 -17.88
C THR A 178 10.16 -11.87 -16.82
N ALA A 179 8.90 -11.48 -17.03
CA ALA A 179 7.79 -11.85 -16.15
C ALA A 179 7.58 -13.37 -16.12
N LYS A 180 7.58 -14.02 -17.29
CA LYS A 180 7.47 -15.47 -17.40
C LYS A 180 8.60 -16.16 -16.64
N THR A 181 9.84 -15.73 -16.86
CA THR A 181 11.01 -16.30 -16.16
C THR A 181 10.91 -16.11 -14.65
N ALA A 182 10.48 -14.93 -14.18
CA ALA A 182 10.29 -14.69 -12.75
C ALA A 182 9.21 -15.62 -12.15
N ILE A 183 8.10 -15.85 -12.86
CA ILE A 183 7.06 -16.80 -12.45
C ILE A 183 7.61 -18.23 -12.39
N GLU A 184 8.27 -18.68 -13.45
CA GLU A 184 8.83 -20.04 -13.52
C GLU A 184 9.89 -20.29 -12.43
N GLN A 185 10.72 -19.29 -12.12
CA GLN A 185 11.80 -19.41 -11.15
C GLN A 185 11.33 -19.31 -9.70
N TYR A 186 10.40 -18.41 -9.39
CA TYR A 186 10.09 -18.05 -8.00
C TYR A 186 8.71 -18.51 -7.52
N TRP A 187 7.81 -18.85 -8.43
CA TRP A 187 6.39 -19.07 -8.12
C TRP A 187 5.88 -20.47 -8.50
N THR A 188 6.77 -21.38 -8.91
CA THR A 188 6.45 -22.79 -9.17
C THR A 188 6.60 -23.69 -7.94
N THR A 189 7.28 -23.18 -6.90
CA THR A 189 7.45 -23.81 -5.59
C THR A 189 7.15 -22.78 -4.49
N ASP A 190 7.15 -23.21 -3.23
CA ASP A 190 6.93 -22.35 -2.06
C ASP A 190 8.24 -21.83 -1.43
N GLU A 191 9.38 -21.98 -2.13
CA GLU A 191 10.70 -21.62 -1.59
C GLU A 191 10.83 -20.12 -1.33
N LEU A 192 10.40 -19.28 -2.28
CA LEU A 192 10.43 -17.82 -2.10
C LEU A 192 9.48 -17.39 -0.96
N GLU A 193 8.29 -17.96 -0.88
CA GLU A 193 7.33 -17.65 0.20
C GLU A 193 7.91 -17.99 1.58
N LYS A 194 8.58 -19.14 1.71
CA LYS A 194 9.28 -19.52 2.95
C LYS A 194 10.39 -18.54 3.32
N GLN A 195 11.20 -18.10 2.35
CA GLN A 195 12.24 -17.09 2.59
C GLN A 195 11.63 -15.76 3.01
N ILE A 196 10.54 -15.33 2.36
CA ILE A 196 9.82 -14.10 2.72
C ILE A 196 9.30 -14.18 4.15
N ILE A 197 8.74 -15.31 4.58
CA ILE A 197 8.27 -15.52 5.96
C ILE A 197 9.43 -15.40 6.95
N LEU A 198 10.60 -15.96 6.65
CA LEU A 198 11.77 -15.87 7.50
C LEU A 198 12.28 -14.42 7.61
N ASN A 199 12.51 -13.76 6.48
CA ASN A 199 13.00 -12.39 6.43
C ASN A 199 11.98 -11.40 7.04
N SER A 200 10.67 -11.65 6.88
CA SER A 200 9.62 -10.87 7.53
C SER A 200 9.72 -10.93 9.05
N LYS A 201 10.10 -12.06 9.64
CA LYS A 201 10.27 -12.19 11.10
C LYS A 201 11.48 -11.43 11.61
N ILE A 202 12.56 -11.41 10.82
CA ILE A 202 13.76 -10.62 11.10
C ILE A 202 13.39 -9.13 11.06
N LEU A 203 12.75 -8.67 9.99
CA LEU A 203 12.26 -7.29 9.88
C LEU A 203 11.39 -6.91 11.06
N GLN A 204 10.36 -7.71 11.37
CA GLN A 204 9.45 -7.42 12.47
C GLN A 204 10.20 -7.27 13.80
N THR A 205 10.98 -8.29 14.17
CA THR A 205 11.71 -8.30 15.45
C THR A 205 12.65 -7.10 15.57
N ARG A 206 13.47 -6.86 14.55
CA ARG A 206 14.46 -5.77 14.57
C ARG A 206 13.80 -4.40 14.60
N LEU A 207 12.71 -4.21 13.85
CA LEU A 207 12.00 -2.93 13.85
C LEU A 207 11.26 -2.70 15.18
N GLU A 208 10.71 -3.74 15.80
CA GLU A 208 10.11 -3.65 17.14
C GLU A 208 11.18 -3.28 18.19
N GLU A 209 12.37 -3.89 18.13
CA GLU A 209 13.51 -3.52 18.99
C GLU A 209 13.94 -2.07 18.79
N ILE A 210 14.12 -1.63 17.55
CA ILE A 210 14.46 -0.24 17.20
C ILE A 210 13.36 0.71 17.71
N SER A 211 12.09 0.36 17.54
CA SER A 211 10.96 1.20 17.98
C SER A 211 10.93 1.39 19.50
N ALA A 212 11.39 0.40 20.27
CA ALA A 212 11.43 0.46 21.72
C ALA A 212 12.51 1.41 22.26
N GLU A 213 13.46 1.82 21.43
CA GLU A 213 14.51 2.78 21.81
C GLU A 213 14.07 4.24 21.65
N PHE A 214 12.93 4.49 20.99
CA PHE A 214 12.44 5.85 20.89
C PHE A 214 11.89 6.36 22.23
N PRO A 215 12.03 7.67 22.51
CA PRO A 215 11.49 8.27 23.73
C PRO A 215 9.98 8.16 23.88
N SER A 216 9.25 8.13 22.75
CA SER A 216 7.78 8.12 22.72
C SER A 216 7.22 6.73 22.44
N SER A 217 6.25 6.33 23.27
CA SER A 217 5.47 5.10 23.08
C SER A 217 4.49 5.16 21.90
N ASP A 218 4.31 6.32 21.27
CA ASP A 218 3.36 6.50 20.17
C ASP A 218 3.92 6.08 18.81
N ILE A 219 5.22 5.79 18.72
CA ILE A 219 5.87 5.27 17.52
C ILE A 219 5.43 3.83 17.28
N GLN A 220 4.95 3.56 16.07
CA GLN A 220 4.37 2.27 15.74
C GLN A 220 5.07 1.64 14.55
N VAL A 221 5.46 0.38 14.73
CA VAL A 221 5.87 -0.49 13.63
C VAL A 221 4.62 -1.12 13.03
N ARG A 222 4.51 -1.06 11.71
CA ARG A 222 3.46 -1.77 10.97
C ARG A 222 4.02 -2.36 9.69
N GLY A 223 3.60 -3.57 9.38
CA GLY A 223 4.03 -4.24 8.16
C GLY A 223 3.47 -5.63 8.00
N LYS A 224 3.67 -6.18 6.81
CA LYS A 224 3.28 -7.54 6.44
C LYS A 224 4.23 -8.06 5.38
N GLY A 225 4.78 -9.26 5.57
CA GLY A 225 5.75 -9.84 4.62
C GLY A 225 7.02 -9.00 4.56
N MET A 226 7.30 -8.38 3.42
CA MET A 226 8.52 -7.58 3.21
C MET A 226 8.20 -6.10 2.95
N ILE A 227 7.03 -5.61 3.38
CA ILE A 227 6.71 -4.19 3.44
C ILE A 227 6.49 -3.80 4.91
N TYR A 228 7.31 -2.88 5.41
CA TYR A 228 7.23 -2.37 6.77
C TYR A 228 7.38 -0.86 6.81
N GLY A 229 6.87 -0.25 7.87
CA GLY A 229 7.06 1.16 8.18
C GLY A 229 7.20 1.39 9.67
N ILE A 230 8.03 2.35 10.04
CA ILE A 230 8.07 2.96 11.37
C ILE A 230 7.34 4.30 11.27
N ASP A 231 6.19 4.43 11.92
CA ASP A 231 5.46 5.69 12.00
C ASP A 231 6.12 6.59 13.05
N CYS A 232 6.82 7.61 12.56
CA CYS A 232 7.53 8.59 13.34
C CYS A 232 6.64 9.73 13.85
N ILE A 233 5.34 9.73 13.49
CA ILE A 233 4.33 10.76 13.79
C ILE A 233 4.59 12.09 13.07
N LEU A 234 5.85 12.53 13.07
CA LEU A 234 6.34 13.77 12.50
C LEU A 234 7.06 13.50 11.17
N GLY A 235 6.60 14.14 10.10
CA GLY A 235 7.23 14.07 8.77
C GLY A 235 8.68 14.53 8.74
N ASP A 236 8.97 15.64 9.40
CA ASP A 236 10.33 16.21 9.45
C ASP A 236 11.32 15.24 10.11
N PHE A 237 10.90 14.57 11.19
CA PHE A 237 11.73 13.57 11.87
C PHE A 237 11.98 12.33 11.00
N ALA A 238 10.95 11.82 10.31
CA ALA A 238 11.12 10.74 9.34
C ALA A 238 12.07 11.14 8.19
N SER A 239 12.00 12.39 7.74
CA SER A 239 12.89 12.95 6.70
C SER A 239 14.34 13.03 7.17
N GLU A 240 14.59 13.45 8.41
CA GLU A 240 15.93 13.44 9.02
C GLU A 240 16.51 12.03 9.13
N ILE A 241 15.70 11.05 9.57
CA ILE A 241 16.10 9.64 9.61
C ILE A 241 16.46 9.14 8.20
N ARG A 242 15.62 9.42 7.19
CA ARG A 242 15.91 9.06 5.79
C ARG A 242 17.23 9.66 5.32
N GLN A 243 17.45 10.95 5.57
CA GLN A 243 18.67 11.66 5.17
C GLN A 243 19.89 11.04 5.85
N LYS A 244 19.81 10.73 7.14
CA LYS A 244 20.90 10.08 7.88
C LYS A 244 21.19 8.67 7.40
N CYS A 245 20.15 7.89 7.08
CA CYS A 245 20.30 6.58 6.46
C CYS A 245 21.04 6.68 5.13
N PHE A 246 20.68 7.65 4.29
CA PHE A 246 21.35 7.88 3.00
C PHE A 246 22.83 8.23 3.17
N GLU A 247 23.16 9.10 4.12
CA GLU A 247 24.55 9.45 4.49
C GLU A 247 25.35 8.23 4.95
N ASN A 248 24.70 7.31 5.66
CA ASN A 248 25.27 6.06 6.15
C ASN A 248 25.22 4.91 5.12
N GLY A 249 24.76 5.18 3.88
CA GLY A 249 24.79 4.22 2.77
C GLY A 249 23.54 3.35 2.61
N LEU A 250 22.44 3.66 3.31
CA LEU A 250 21.15 2.98 3.18
C LEU A 250 20.13 3.85 2.44
N ILE A 251 19.60 3.34 1.33
CA ILE A 251 18.51 4.01 0.59
C ILE A 251 17.18 3.49 1.13
N LEU A 252 16.35 4.42 1.62
CA LEU A 252 14.96 4.18 1.98
C LEU A 252 14.09 5.39 1.61
N GLU A 253 12.78 5.21 1.65
CA GLU A 253 11.81 6.26 1.33
C GLU A 253 10.95 6.58 2.54
N THR A 254 10.27 7.73 2.49
CA THR A 254 9.18 8.06 3.43
C THR A 254 7.82 7.81 2.77
N CYS A 255 6.76 7.71 3.56
CA CYS A 255 5.38 7.64 3.10
C CYS A 255 4.40 8.09 4.19
N GLY A 256 3.10 8.06 3.88
CA GLY A 256 2.06 8.59 4.75
C GLY A 256 1.51 9.91 4.24
N ALA A 257 0.48 10.42 4.90
CA ALA A 257 -0.16 11.69 4.50
C ALA A 257 0.81 12.88 4.61
N ASP A 258 1.71 12.83 5.60
CA ASP A 258 2.66 13.88 5.96
C ASP A 258 4.11 13.36 5.84
N ASP A 259 4.35 12.31 5.05
CA ASP A 259 5.66 11.64 4.92
C ASP A 259 6.26 11.14 6.26
N GLN A 260 5.40 10.89 7.25
CA GLN A 260 5.79 10.58 8.61
C GLN A 260 6.22 9.13 8.85
N VAL A 261 6.23 8.29 7.82
CA VAL A 261 6.55 6.86 7.95
C VAL A 261 7.83 6.53 7.21
N VAL A 262 8.85 6.08 7.93
CA VAL A 262 10.07 5.53 7.34
C VAL A 262 9.74 4.15 6.75
N LYS A 263 9.77 4.02 5.42
CA LYS A 263 9.27 2.87 4.66
C LYS A 263 10.40 1.94 4.25
N LEU A 264 10.26 0.67 4.62
CA LEU A 264 11.17 -0.41 4.24
C LEU A 264 10.53 -1.32 3.17
N LEU A 265 11.21 -1.43 2.04
CA LEU A 265 10.81 -2.24 0.88
C LEU A 265 12.01 -3.02 0.29
N PRO A 266 12.72 -3.85 1.08
CA PRO A 266 13.90 -4.58 0.59
C PRO A 266 13.53 -5.54 -0.57
N PRO A 267 14.48 -5.93 -1.44
CA PRO A 267 14.25 -6.97 -2.42
C PRO A 267 13.78 -8.28 -1.76
N LEU A 268 12.87 -9.02 -2.41
CA LEU A 268 12.34 -10.27 -1.82
C LEU A 268 13.39 -11.38 -1.74
N ASN A 269 14.42 -11.30 -2.57
CA ASN A 269 15.56 -12.21 -2.62
C ASN A 269 16.79 -11.67 -1.86
N ILE A 270 16.62 -10.66 -0.99
CA ILE A 270 17.71 -10.14 -0.15
C ILE A 270 18.26 -11.26 0.75
N SER A 271 19.58 -11.31 0.89
CA SER A 271 20.24 -12.22 1.82
C SER A 271 19.98 -11.78 3.28
N GLU A 272 20.05 -12.71 4.23
CA GLU A 272 19.91 -12.37 5.65
C GLU A 272 21.02 -11.42 6.12
N ASP A 273 22.26 -11.60 5.63
CA ASP A 273 23.39 -10.75 5.96
C ASP A 273 23.18 -9.30 5.48
N ASP A 274 22.73 -9.10 4.22
CA ASP A 274 22.44 -7.77 3.69
C ASP A 274 21.24 -7.12 4.39
N LEU A 275 20.22 -7.92 4.73
CA LEU A 275 19.06 -7.46 5.47
C LEU A 275 19.46 -6.95 6.86
N MET A 276 20.28 -7.71 7.58
CA MET A 276 20.80 -7.34 8.90
C MET A 276 21.69 -6.10 8.82
N MET A 277 22.60 -6.03 7.83
CA MET A 277 23.44 -4.85 7.60
C MET A 277 22.60 -3.58 7.37
N GLY A 278 21.56 -3.66 6.55
CA GLY A 278 20.65 -2.54 6.33
C GLY A 278 19.92 -2.11 7.60
N LEU A 279 19.49 -3.07 8.43
CA LEU A 279 18.83 -2.79 9.71
C LEU A 279 19.78 -2.17 10.75
N ASP A 280 21.05 -2.59 10.77
CA ASP A 280 22.07 -2.01 11.64
C ASP A 280 22.37 -0.54 11.26
N ILE A 281 22.39 -0.23 9.96
CA ILE A 281 22.51 1.15 9.47
C ILE A 281 21.29 1.98 9.87
N LEU A 282 20.07 1.42 9.72
CA LEU A 282 18.84 2.10 10.12
C LEU A 282 18.84 2.44 11.61
N GLU A 283 19.14 1.45 12.45
CA GLU A 283 19.23 1.62 13.91
C GLU A 283 20.26 2.69 14.29
N THR A 284 21.46 2.63 13.71
CA THR A 284 22.52 3.62 13.94
C THR A 284 22.06 5.03 13.55
N SER A 285 21.38 5.15 12.42
CA SER A 285 20.91 6.44 11.89
C SER A 285 19.81 7.03 12.78
N ILE A 286 18.88 6.20 13.25
CA ILE A 286 17.84 6.60 14.20
C ILE A 286 18.47 7.10 15.51
N LYS A 287 19.43 6.36 16.09
CA LYS A 287 20.14 6.76 17.32
C LYS A 287 20.82 8.12 17.18
N GLN A 288 21.47 8.37 16.03
CA GLN A 288 22.11 9.65 15.75
C GLN A 288 21.09 10.78 15.72
N VAL A 289 19.99 10.64 14.97
CA VAL A 289 18.95 11.68 14.89
C VAL A 289 18.30 11.93 16.25
N ILE A 290 17.98 10.88 17.02
CA ILE A 290 17.45 11.05 18.39
C ILE A 290 18.43 11.82 19.28
N SER A 291 19.74 11.56 19.17
CA SER A 291 20.75 12.26 19.98
C SER A 291 20.96 13.73 19.58
N GLU A 292 20.67 14.06 18.32
CA GLU A 292 20.86 15.41 17.75
C GLU A 292 19.60 16.27 17.81
N SER A 293 18.42 15.66 17.99
CA SER A 293 17.12 16.34 17.93
C SER A 293 16.53 16.66 19.31
N ASP A 294 15.76 17.75 19.38
CA ASP A 294 14.87 18.10 20.50
C ASP A 294 13.50 17.39 20.33
N PHE A 295 13.49 16.12 19.90
CA PHE A 295 12.28 15.39 19.45
C PHE A 295 11.13 15.45 20.45
N ASP A 296 11.40 15.29 21.75
CA ASP A 296 10.35 15.32 22.79
C ASP A 296 9.62 16.66 22.84
N LYS A 297 10.33 17.79 22.65
CA LYS A 297 9.70 19.12 22.62
C LYS A 297 8.85 19.32 21.37
N LEU A 298 9.30 18.78 20.23
CA LEU A 298 8.58 18.86 18.96
C LEU A 298 7.30 18.02 19.04
N LEU A 299 7.38 16.82 19.61
CA LEU A 299 6.24 15.94 19.76
C LEU A 299 5.20 16.51 20.73
N GLU A 300 5.59 17.04 21.89
CA GLU A 300 4.67 17.71 22.82
C GLU A 300 3.93 18.87 22.16
N ALA A 301 4.63 19.68 21.35
CA ALA A 301 4.03 20.81 20.65
C ALA A 301 2.99 20.37 19.61
N GLU A 302 3.20 19.23 18.94
CA GLU A 302 2.30 18.72 17.91
C GLU A 302 1.09 17.96 18.49
N VAL A 303 1.29 17.17 19.55
CA VAL A 303 0.18 16.48 20.25
C VAL A 303 -0.80 17.48 20.86
N ILE A 304 -0.34 18.66 21.30
CA ILE A 304 -1.23 19.73 21.79
C ILE A 304 -2.06 20.38 20.66
N GLN A 305 -1.61 20.30 19.40
CA GLN A 305 -2.27 20.92 18.25
C GLN A 305 -3.28 20.01 17.52
N LYS A 306 -3.19 18.70 17.69
CA LYS A 306 -4.11 17.70 17.08
C LYS A 306 -5.25 17.32 18.04
#